data_AF-A0A941LP32-F1
#
_entry.id   AF-A0A941LP32-F1
#
_cell.length_a   1.000
_cell.length_b   1.000
_cell.length_c   1.000
_cell.angle_alpha   90.00
_cell.angle_beta   90.00
_cell.angle_gamma   90.00
#
_symmetry.space_group_name_H-M   'P 1'
#
loop_
_entity.id
_entity.type
_entity.pdbx_description
1 polymer ?
#
loop_
_entity_poly.entity_id
_entity_poly.type
_entity_poly.pdbx_seq_one_letter_code
_entity_poly.pdbx_strand_id
1 'polypeptide(L)'
;MPVQLPYLPSNKNIAALFAKIQSAKIPDKFTHEFLQTTIGLKGTNDRPLIPFLRVLGFIDQSGTPLHSYRLLKSKETAQKAIGQAIRSAYAPLFEADENVHSLSGDKLKGLIAQVAGTDEDMTARIGTTFTALTKVADLSISVQKNNLPNDHNADESVSKDEQEGSRSVKPLRPEFHYNIQVHLPSNATEEIYLSIFNALRKAFQ
;
A
#
# COMPACT_ATOMS: atom_id res chain seq x y z
N MET A 1 17.15 -4.03 11.24
CA MET A 1 16.38 -2.95 11.92
C MET A 1 15.02 -3.51 12.29
N PRO A 2 14.42 -3.14 13.43
CA PRO A 2 13.09 -3.61 13.79
C PRO A 2 12.08 -3.16 12.73
N VAL A 3 11.28 -4.10 12.24
CA VAL A 3 10.22 -3.84 11.27
C VAL A 3 9.08 -3.13 12.00
N GLN A 4 8.77 -1.90 11.60
CA GLN A 4 7.64 -1.17 12.16
C GLN A 4 6.34 -1.61 11.50
N LEU A 5 5.56 -2.42 12.21
CA LEU A 5 4.22 -2.81 11.77
C LEU A 5 3.18 -1.78 12.23
N PRO A 6 2.22 -1.41 11.36
CA PRO A 6 1.21 -0.43 11.71
C PRO A 6 0.22 -0.97 12.74
N TYR A 7 -0.27 -0.07 13.60
CA TYR A 7 -1.26 -0.38 14.62
C TYR A 7 -2.14 0.84 14.91
N LEU A 8 -3.29 0.61 15.52
CA LEU A 8 -4.19 1.65 15.99
C LEU A 8 -4.40 1.54 17.50
N PRO A 9 -4.61 2.68 18.20
CA PRO A 9 -4.96 2.66 19.62
C PRO A 9 -6.39 2.16 19.87
N SER A 10 -7.28 2.26 18.87
CA SER A 10 -8.64 1.75 18.93
C SER A 10 -9.05 1.12 17.60
N ASN A 11 -9.46 -0.14 17.66
CA ASN A 11 -9.82 -0.95 16.48
C ASN A 11 -11.33 -1.03 16.22
N LYS A 12 -12.15 -0.51 17.15
CA LYS A 12 -13.62 -0.63 17.11
C LYS A 12 -14.24 0.00 15.87
N ASN A 13 -13.62 1.06 15.36
CA ASN A 13 -14.17 1.87 14.28
C ASN A 13 -13.62 1.50 12.89
N ILE A 14 -12.75 0.49 12.77
CA ILE A 14 -12.18 0.08 11.47
C ILE A 14 -13.29 -0.40 10.52
N ALA A 15 -14.17 -1.28 10.98
CA ALA A 15 -15.27 -1.78 10.14
C ALA A 15 -16.25 -0.65 9.76
N ALA A 16 -16.57 0.24 10.71
CA ALA A 16 -17.44 1.38 10.46
C ALA A 16 -16.79 2.38 9.48
N LEU A 17 -15.48 2.60 9.56
CA LEU A 17 -14.73 3.46 8.65
C LEU A 17 -14.87 2.98 7.20
N PHE A 18 -14.54 1.72 6.92
CA PHE A 18 -14.62 1.19 5.56
C PHE A 18 -16.06 1.14 5.03
N ALA A 19 -17.03 0.78 5.87
CA ALA A 19 -18.44 0.80 5.49
C ALA A 19 -18.94 2.21 5.14
N LYS A 20 -18.50 3.24 5.88
CA LYS A 20 -18.87 4.63 5.60
C LYS A 20 -18.10 5.25 4.45
N ILE A 21 -16.85 4.86 4.22
CA ILE A 21 -16.12 5.23 2.99
C ILE A 21 -16.86 4.70 1.76
N GLN A 22 -17.41 3.49 1.85
CA GLN A 22 -18.17 2.89 0.76
C GLN A 22 -19.42 3.71 0.40
N SER A 23 -20.12 4.31 1.36
CA SER A 23 -21.30 5.14 1.11
C SER A 23 -20.99 6.62 0.85
N ALA A 24 -19.92 7.17 1.43
CA ALA A 24 -19.56 8.59 1.32
C ALA A 24 -19.02 8.98 -0.07
N LYS A 25 -19.19 10.23 -0.47
CA LYS A 25 -18.54 10.75 -1.68
C LYS A 25 -17.01 10.73 -1.51
N ILE A 26 -16.28 10.48 -2.60
CA ILE A 26 -14.82 10.61 -2.61
C ILE A 26 -14.47 12.08 -2.35
N PRO A 27 -13.73 12.40 -1.27
CA PRO A 27 -13.33 13.77 -0.99
C PRO A 27 -12.13 14.18 -1.87
N ASP A 28 -11.92 15.48 -2.04
CA ASP A 28 -10.67 15.99 -2.63
C ASP A 28 -9.48 15.72 -1.70
N LYS A 29 -9.71 15.89 -0.39
CA LYS A 29 -8.75 15.53 0.68
C LYS A 29 -9.45 14.85 1.84
N PHE A 30 -8.90 13.74 2.30
CA PHE A 30 -9.32 13.03 3.49
C PHE A 30 -8.75 13.72 4.74
N THR A 31 -9.45 14.77 5.19
CA THR A 31 -9.06 15.58 6.36
C THR A 31 -9.73 15.09 7.65
N HIS A 32 -9.29 15.62 8.79
CA HIS A 32 -9.97 15.41 10.07
C HIS A 32 -11.42 15.90 10.04
N GLU A 33 -11.68 17.00 9.35
CA GLU A 33 -13.05 17.51 9.19
C GLU A 33 -13.92 16.50 8.44
N PHE A 34 -13.44 15.95 7.32
CA PHE A 34 -14.15 14.93 6.56
C PHE A 34 -14.44 13.67 7.40
N LEU A 35 -13.46 13.22 8.19
CA LEU A 35 -13.60 12.10 9.11
C LEU A 35 -14.72 12.36 10.15
N GLN A 36 -14.84 13.59 10.63
CA GLN A 36 -15.82 13.95 11.67
C GLN A 36 -17.22 14.24 11.12
N THR A 37 -17.33 14.92 9.98
CA THR A 37 -18.60 15.42 9.44
C THR A 37 -19.26 14.40 8.53
N THR A 38 -18.49 13.82 7.60
CA THR A 38 -19.02 12.94 6.56
C THR A 38 -18.97 11.48 7.01
N ILE A 39 -17.80 11.05 7.53
CA ILE A 39 -17.66 9.70 8.09
C ILE A 39 -18.26 9.63 9.51
N GLY A 40 -18.45 10.75 10.21
CA GLY A 40 -19.11 10.75 11.52
C GLY A 40 -18.30 10.05 12.63
N LEU A 41 -16.97 9.95 12.48
CA LEU A 41 -16.05 9.45 13.50
C LEU A 41 -15.39 10.64 14.19
N LYS A 42 -15.91 10.98 15.37
CA LYS A 42 -15.56 12.21 16.12
C LYS A 42 -14.63 11.98 17.31
N GLY A 43 -14.30 10.72 17.62
CA GLY A 43 -13.49 10.40 18.79
C GLY A 43 -12.04 10.82 18.63
N THR A 44 -11.39 11.17 19.74
CA THR A 44 -9.93 11.43 19.77
C THR A 44 -9.12 10.24 19.25
N ASN A 45 -9.60 9.03 19.54
CA ASN A 45 -8.99 7.77 19.10
C ASN A 45 -9.21 7.46 17.61
N ASP A 46 -10.02 8.26 16.90
CA ASP A 46 -10.25 8.11 15.46
C ASP A 46 -9.25 8.92 14.63
N ARG A 47 -8.60 9.93 15.22
CA ARG A 47 -7.59 10.76 14.54
C ARG A 47 -6.46 9.93 13.90
N PRO A 48 -5.96 8.84 14.54
CA PRO A 48 -4.95 7.96 13.96
C PRO A 48 -5.42 7.14 12.73
N LEU A 49 -6.71 7.11 12.42
CA LEU A 49 -7.20 6.42 11.21
C LEU A 49 -6.68 7.06 9.92
N ILE A 50 -6.43 8.38 9.92
CA ILE A 50 -5.88 9.08 8.75
C ILE A 50 -4.43 8.65 8.46
N PRO A 51 -3.45 8.76 9.39
CA PRO A 51 -2.12 8.20 9.16
C PRO A 51 -2.14 6.70 8.86
N PHE A 52 -3.09 5.96 9.42
CA PHE A 52 -3.23 4.54 9.12
C PHE A 52 -3.67 4.27 7.67
N LEU A 53 -4.65 5.03 7.15
CA LEU A 53 -5.04 4.95 5.73
C LEU A 53 -3.89 5.34 4.78
N ARG A 54 -2.98 6.22 5.22
CA ARG A 54 -1.74 6.53 4.49
C ARG A 54 -0.81 5.32 4.41
N VAL A 55 -0.57 4.66 5.54
CA VAL A 55 0.29 3.46 5.59
C VAL A 55 -0.30 2.31 4.77
N LEU A 56 -1.63 2.16 4.77
CA LEU A 56 -2.33 1.19 3.92
C LEU A 56 -2.35 1.56 2.43
N GLY A 57 -1.86 2.75 2.06
CA GLY A 57 -1.75 3.18 0.67
C GLY A 57 -3.10 3.60 0.05
N PHE A 58 -4.08 4.00 0.85
CA PHE A 58 -5.37 4.50 0.35
C PHE A 58 -5.34 6.01 0.10
N ILE A 59 -4.55 6.75 0.87
CA ILE A 59 -4.42 8.20 0.73
C ILE A 59 -2.93 8.58 0.70
N ASP A 60 -2.60 9.66 0.01
CA ASP A 60 -1.23 10.17 -0.08
C ASP A 60 -0.82 10.92 1.20
N GLN A 61 0.40 11.45 1.22
CA GLN A 61 0.89 12.28 2.32
C GLN A 61 0.08 13.58 2.52
N SER A 62 -0.54 14.09 1.46
CA SER A 62 -1.39 15.28 1.43
C SER A 62 -2.86 15.02 1.83
N GLY A 63 -3.24 13.75 2.03
CA GLY A 63 -4.59 13.29 2.28
C GLY A 63 -5.44 13.05 1.02
N THR A 64 -4.89 13.15 -0.18
CA THR A 64 -5.58 12.90 -1.45
C THR A 64 -5.86 11.41 -1.63
N PRO A 65 -7.09 10.99 -1.97
CA PRO A 65 -7.40 9.59 -2.26
C PRO A 65 -6.67 9.03 -3.49
N LEU A 66 -5.99 7.89 -3.32
CA LEU A 66 -5.35 7.13 -4.41
C LEU A 66 -6.36 6.27 -5.18
N HIS A 67 -5.89 5.64 -6.27
CA HIS A 67 -6.66 4.66 -7.02
C HIS A 67 -7.22 3.52 -6.12
N SER A 68 -6.38 3.01 -5.22
CA SER A 68 -6.75 2.01 -4.19
C SER A 68 -7.97 2.43 -3.35
N TYR A 69 -8.12 3.71 -3.03
CA TYR A 69 -9.28 4.23 -2.29
C TYR A 69 -10.56 4.17 -3.13
N ARG A 70 -10.47 4.42 -4.44
CA ARG A 70 -11.64 4.34 -5.33
C ARG A 70 -12.19 2.92 -5.40
N LEU A 71 -11.32 1.92 -5.28
CA LEU A 71 -11.73 0.51 -5.21
C LEU A 71 -12.54 0.19 -3.94
N LEU A 72 -12.47 1.01 -2.89
CA LEU A 72 -13.29 0.85 -1.68
C LEU A 72 -14.77 1.20 -1.91
N LYS A 73 -15.11 1.85 -3.03
CA LYS A 73 -16.48 2.26 -3.34
C LYS A 73 -17.37 1.12 -3.80
N SER A 74 -16.81 0.14 -4.51
CA SER A 74 -17.57 -1.03 -4.96
C SER A 74 -17.47 -2.16 -3.93
N LYS A 75 -18.61 -2.78 -3.60
CA LYS A 75 -18.69 -3.86 -2.61
C LYS A 75 -17.85 -5.08 -3.01
N GLU A 76 -17.75 -5.33 -4.30
CA GLU A 76 -17.02 -6.48 -4.86
C GLU A 76 -15.51 -6.28 -4.83
N THR A 77 -15.05 -5.04 -4.96
CA THR A 77 -13.61 -4.71 -5.01
C THR A 77 -13.06 -4.25 -3.66
N ALA A 78 -13.91 -3.73 -2.76
CA ALA A 78 -13.47 -3.15 -1.50
C ALA A 78 -12.71 -4.17 -0.63
N GLN A 79 -13.28 -5.35 -0.42
CA GLN A 79 -12.66 -6.39 0.40
C GLN A 79 -11.30 -6.85 -0.15
N LYS A 80 -11.19 -6.95 -1.48
CA LYS A 80 -9.95 -7.32 -2.19
C LYS A 80 -8.90 -6.20 -2.09
N ALA A 81 -9.31 -4.95 -2.27
CA ALA A 81 -8.42 -3.79 -2.13
C ALA A 81 -7.87 -3.67 -0.71
N ILE A 82 -8.70 -3.93 0.32
CA ILE A 82 -8.26 -3.99 1.71
C ILE A 82 -7.29 -5.16 1.91
N GLY A 83 -7.58 -6.35 1.36
CA GLY A 83 -6.69 -7.51 1.45
C GLY A 83 -5.30 -7.23 0.85
N GLN A 84 -5.25 -6.59 -0.31
CA GLN A 84 -4.00 -6.17 -0.95
C GLN A 84 -3.24 -5.14 -0.10
N ALA A 85 -3.94 -4.14 0.44
CA ALA A 85 -3.35 -3.14 1.33
C ALA A 85 -2.76 -3.78 2.60
N ILE A 86 -3.47 -4.75 3.20
CA ILE A 86 -2.98 -5.50 4.37
C ILE A 86 -1.70 -6.27 4.03
N ARG A 87 -1.68 -7.00 2.90
CA ARG A 87 -0.47 -7.74 2.49
C ARG A 87 0.72 -6.82 2.27
N SER A 88 0.51 -5.62 1.72
CA SER A 88 1.58 -4.65 1.53
C SER A 88 2.06 -4.07 2.87
N ALA A 89 1.15 -3.68 3.75
CA ALA A 89 1.48 -3.01 5.00
C ALA A 89 2.06 -3.96 6.07
N TYR A 90 1.72 -5.24 6.00
CA TYR A 90 2.21 -6.30 6.87
C TYR A 90 3.06 -7.32 6.10
N ALA A 91 3.71 -6.92 5.00
CA ALA A 91 4.49 -7.81 4.15
C ALA A 91 5.46 -8.71 4.93
N PRO A 92 6.20 -8.22 5.95
CA PRO A 92 7.11 -9.06 6.73
C PRO A 92 6.42 -10.18 7.52
N LEU A 93 5.14 -10.03 7.88
CA LEU A 93 4.36 -11.11 8.49
C LEU A 93 4.00 -12.20 7.47
N PHE A 94 3.63 -11.80 6.25
CA PHE A 94 3.30 -12.73 5.17
C PHE A 94 4.53 -13.42 4.57
N GLU A 95 5.70 -12.77 4.63
CA GLU A 95 6.99 -13.38 4.28
C GLU A 95 7.41 -14.46 5.29
N ALA A 96 7.07 -14.27 6.56
CA ALA A 96 7.35 -15.25 7.61
C ALA A 96 6.33 -16.40 7.63
N ASP A 97 5.05 -16.13 7.35
CA ASP A 97 4.01 -17.14 7.21
C ASP A 97 2.93 -16.68 6.19
N GLU A 98 2.81 -17.39 5.07
CA GLU A 98 1.83 -17.10 4.02
C GLU A 98 0.37 -17.17 4.55
N ASN A 99 0.15 -18.01 5.56
CA ASN A 99 -1.14 -18.23 6.20
C ASN A 99 -1.32 -17.42 7.49
N VAL A 100 -0.52 -16.37 7.72
CA VAL A 100 -0.63 -15.50 8.92
C VAL A 100 -2.03 -14.94 9.15
N HIS A 101 -2.80 -14.74 8.07
CA HIS A 101 -4.18 -14.28 8.12
C HIS A 101 -5.15 -15.25 8.83
N SER A 102 -4.79 -16.54 8.92
CA SER A 102 -5.54 -17.58 9.63
C SER A 102 -5.08 -17.77 11.09
N LEU A 103 -3.92 -17.21 11.46
CA LEU A 103 -3.39 -17.30 12.81
C LEU A 103 -4.18 -16.41 13.76
N SER A 104 -4.29 -16.85 15.01
CA SER A 104 -4.95 -16.11 16.08
C SER A 104 -4.31 -16.39 17.43
N GLY A 105 -4.64 -15.55 18.42
CA GLY A 105 -4.17 -15.71 19.80
C GLY A 105 -2.65 -15.64 19.90
N ASP A 106 -2.07 -16.58 20.64
CA ASP A 106 -0.65 -16.55 21.00
C ASP A 106 0.27 -16.87 19.83
N LYS A 107 -0.19 -17.65 18.84
CA LYS A 107 0.59 -17.94 17.62
C LYS A 107 0.85 -16.66 16.82
N LEU A 108 -0.20 -15.85 16.63
CA LEU A 108 -0.08 -14.57 15.93
C LEU A 108 0.83 -13.60 16.71
N LYS A 109 0.69 -13.54 18.03
CA LYS A 109 1.56 -12.70 18.88
C LYS A 109 3.02 -13.13 18.80
N GLY A 110 3.30 -14.43 18.87
CA GLY A 110 4.65 -14.97 18.76
C GLY A 110 5.32 -14.60 17.43
N LEU A 111 4.58 -14.73 16.31
CA LEU A 111 5.06 -14.34 15.00
C LEU A 111 5.34 -12.84 14.90
N ILE A 112 4.42 -12.00 15.40
CA ILE A 112 4.60 -10.54 15.42
C ILE A 112 5.83 -10.15 16.24
N ALA A 113 6.00 -10.71 17.44
CA ALA A 113 7.15 -10.44 18.28
C ALA A 113 8.47 -10.87 17.61
N GLN A 114 8.46 -12.02 16.92
CA GLN A 114 9.61 -12.51 16.16
C GLN A 114 9.99 -11.58 14.99
N VAL A 115 9.00 -11.10 14.22
CA VAL A 115 9.23 -10.29 13.02
C VAL A 115 9.52 -8.82 13.35
N ALA A 116 8.75 -8.23 14.26
CA ALA A 116 8.85 -6.81 14.59
C ALA A 116 9.85 -6.52 15.71
N GLY A 117 10.21 -7.52 16.54
CA GLY A 117 11.08 -7.33 17.71
C GLY A 117 10.46 -6.43 18.77
N THR A 118 9.12 -6.43 18.89
CA THR A 118 8.36 -5.56 19.81
C THR A 118 8.11 -6.21 21.16
N ASP A 119 7.87 -5.38 22.18
CA ASP A 119 7.40 -5.80 23.51
C ASP A 119 5.97 -6.38 23.48
N GLU A 120 5.54 -6.98 24.59
CA GLU A 120 4.26 -7.69 24.68
C GLU A 120 3.05 -6.76 24.45
N ASP A 121 3.08 -5.54 24.99
CA ASP A 121 1.99 -4.57 24.86
C ASP A 121 1.83 -4.11 23.40
N MET A 122 2.95 -3.78 22.76
CA MET A 122 2.97 -3.37 21.36
C MET A 122 2.56 -4.54 20.44
N THR A 123 3.05 -5.75 20.71
CA THR A 123 2.66 -6.97 20.00
C THR A 123 1.15 -7.22 20.07
N ALA A 124 0.55 -7.03 21.25
CA ALA A 124 -0.90 -7.14 21.44
C ALA A 124 -1.67 -6.08 20.64
N ARG A 125 -1.20 -4.84 20.59
CA ARG A 125 -1.81 -3.76 19.79
C ARG A 125 -1.75 -4.03 18.29
N ILE A 126 -0.61 -4.49 17.79
CA ILE A 126 -0.44 -4.88 16.38
C ILE A 126 -1.38 -6.04 16.06
N GLY A 127 -1.37 -7.10 16.88
CA GLY A 127 -2.21 -8.29 16.67
C GLY A 127 -3.70 -7.95 16.65
N THR A 128 -4.19 -7.14 17.58
CA THR A 128 -5.59 -6.72 17.60
C THR A 128 -5.98 -5.86 16.40
N THR A 129 -5.08 -4.99 15.92
CA THR A 129 -5.30 -4.19 14.70
C THR A 129 -5.34 -5.08 13.46
N PHE A 130 -4.38 -6.00 13.34
CA PHE A 130 -4.30 -6.95 12.24
C PHE A 130 -5.55 -7.84 12.17
N THR A 131 -5.98 -8.43 13.30
CA THR A 131 -7.19 -9.25 13.36
C THR A 131 -8.46 -8.45 13.04
N ALA A 132 -8.51 -7.15 13.38
CA ALA A 132 -9.65 -6.31 13.02
C ALA A 132 -9.69 -6.01 11.51
N LEU A 133 -8.52 -5.86 10.87
CA LEU A 133 -8.38 -5.68 9.44
C LEU A 133 -8.73 -6.94 8.64
N THR A 134 -8.24 -8.11 9.06
CA THR A 134 -8.51 -9.37 8.36
C THR A 134 -10.01 -9.71 8.32
N LYS A 135 -10.79 -9.25 9.31
CA LYS A 135 -12.26 -9.42 9.35
C LYS A 135 -13.01 -8.63 8.27
N VAL A 136 -12.44 -7.56 7.75
CA VAL A 136 -13.09 -6.69 6.74
C VAL A 136 -12.49 -6.88 5.35
N ALA A 137 -11.49 -7.74 5.23
CA ALA A 137 -10.74 -7.99 4.00
C ALA A 137 -11.03 -9.38 3.44
N ASP A 138 -10.92 -9.50 2.13
CA ASP A 138 -10.85 -10.79 1.45
C ASP A 138 -9.38 -11.08 1.12
N LEU A 139 -8.81 -12.03 1.85
CA LEU A 139 -7.42 -12.48 1.73
C LEU A 139 -7.31 -13.84 1.01
N SER A 140 -8.43 -14.37 0.50
CA SER A 140 -8.50 -15.69 -0.13
C SER A 140 -7.80 -15.76 -1.49
N ILE A 141 -7.43 -14.62 -2.09
CA ILE A 141 -6.86 -14.55 -3.42
C ILE A 141 -5.36 -14.23 -3.32
N SER A 142 -4.50 -15.17 -3.73
CA SER A 142 -3.10 -14.88 -4.04
C SER A 142 -3.05 -13.81 -5.13
N VAL A 143 -2.45 -12.66 -4.84
CA VAL A 143 -2.58 -11.45 -5.67
C VAL A 143 -1.93 -11.72 -7.03
N GLN A 144 -2.74 -11.78 -8.09
CA GLN A 144 -2.25 -11.39 -9.41
C GLN A 144 -1.77 -9.96 -9.28
N LYS A 145 -0.49 -9.76 -9.54
CA LYS A 145 0.23 -8.49 -9.49
C LYS A 145 -0.32 -7.57 -10.57
N ASN A 146 -1.51 -7.00 -10.36
CA ASN A 146 -2.05 -5.97 -11.23
C ASN A 146 -1.26 -4.69 -10.98
N ASN A 147 -0.40 -4.35 -11.94
CA ASN A 147 0.17 -3.03 -12.12
C ASN A 147 -0.94 -1.98 -11.94
N LEU A 148 -0.83 -1.14 -10.91
CA LEU A 148 -1.52 0.14 -10.90
C LEU A 148 -0.89 0.98 -12.01
N PRO A 149 -1.66 1.48 -13.00
CA PRO A 149 -1.20 2.56 -13.85
C PRO A 149 -1.11 3.81 -12.97
N ASN A 150 0.10 4.29 -12.74
CA ASN A 150 0.34 5.63 -12.22
C ASN A 150 0.05 6.60 -13.37
N ASP A 151 -1.21 7.02 -13.50
CA ASP A 151 -1.59 8.02 -14.50
C ASP A 151 -1.66 9.40 -13.82
N HIS A 152 -0.66 10.23 -14.14
CA HIS A 152 -0.73 11.67 -13.99
C HIS A 152 -0.21 12.32 -15.29
N ASN A 153 -1.19 12.92 -15.96
CA ASN A 153 -1.14 14.10 -16.84
C ASN A 153 -0.86 13.92 -18.34
N ALA A 154 -1.98 14.09 -19.06
CA ALA A 154 -2.25 15.19 -20.00
C ALA A 154 -1.70 15.10 -21.44
N ASP A 155 -2.66 14.84 -22.33
CA ASP A 155 -3.08 15.65 -23.49
C ASP A 155 -2.92 15.08 -24.91
N GLU A 156 -4.00 15.27 -25.66
CA GLU A 156 -4.25 15.15 -27.10
C GLU A 156 -3.80 13.87 -27.87
N SER A 157 -4.80 13.11 -28.36
CA SER A 157 -5.19 13.09 -29.79
C SER A 157 -6.08 11.88 -30.11
N VAL A 158 -7.27 12.18 -30.65
CA VAL A 158 -8.21 11.21 -31.22
C VAL A 158 -7.73 10.75 -32.60
N SER A 159 -7.74 9.45 -32.88
CA SER A 159 -8.35 8.85 -34.09
C SER A 159 -8.18 7.32 -34.17
N LYS A 160 -9.35 6.66 -34.35
CA LYS A 160 -9.67 5.36 -34.98
C LYS A 160 -8.58 4.67 -35.82
N ASP A 161 -8.42 3.35 -35.73
CA ASP A 161 -9.28 2.37 -36.41
C ASP A 161 -9.02 0.92 -35.98
N GLU A 162 -9.96 0.07 -36.36
CA GLU A 162 -10.19 -1.35 -36.05
C GLU A 162 -9.10 -2.31 -36.57
N GLN A 163 -8.86 -3.44 -35.87
CA GLN A 163 -9.15 -4.79 -36.38
C GLN A 163 -8.57 -5.91 -35.50
N GLU A 164 -9.36 -7.00 -35.42
CA GLU A 164 -9.06 -8.28 -34.82
C GLU A 164 -7.83 -8.96 -35.43
N GLY A 165 -7.05 -9.63 -34.59
CA GLY A 165 -5.96 -10.49 -35.05
C GLY A 165 -5.23 -11.20 -33.90
N SER A 166 -5.58 -12.47 -33.71
CA SER A 166 -4.79 -13.56 -33.08
C SER A 166 -3.73 -13.15 -32.04
N ARG A 167 -4.05 -13.32 -30.75
CA ARG A 167 -3.09 -13.20 -29.64
C ARG A 167 -2.08 -14.34 -29.68
N SER A 168 -1.04 -14.17 -30.49
CA SER A 168 0.24 -14.85 -30.28
C SER A 168 0.82 -14.36 -28.96
N VAL A 169 0.93 -15.26 -27.98
CA VAL A 169 1.54 -14.99 -26.67
C VAL A 169 3.02 -14.70 -26.91
N LYS A 170 3.37 -13.41 -27.05
CA LYS A 170 4.77 -12.98 -27.03
C LYS A 170 5.36 -13.35 -25.67
N PRO A 171 6.54 -13.98 -25.62
CA PRO A 171 7.21 -14.25 -24.35
C PRO A 171 7.45 -12.92 -23.63
N LEU A 172 7.00 -12.82 -22.38
CA LEU A 172 7.25 -11.67 -21.53
C LEU A 172 8.78 -11.51 -21.39
N ARG A 173 9.32 -10.44 -21.99
CA ARG A 173 10.67 -10.01 -21.71
C ARG A 173 10.64 -9.28 -20.37
N PRO A 174 11.39 -9.73 -19.35
CA PRO A 174 11.48 -8.99 -18.10
C PRO A 174 12.20 -7.65 -18.38
N GLU A 175 11.46 -6.54 -18.31
CA GLU A 175 12.02 -5.19 -18.38
C GLU A 175 12.41 -4.73 -16.97
N PHE A 176 13.71 -4.63 -16.72
CA PHE A 176 14.25 -4.15 -15.45
C PHE A 176 14.38 -2.64 -15.47
N HIS A 177 13.66 -1.96 -14.58
CA HIS A 177 13.73 -0.51 -14.41
C HIS A 177 14.58 -0.20 -13.17
N TYR A 178 15.74 0.43 -13.36
CA TYR A 178 16.63 0.85 -12.28
C TYR A 178 16.52 2.36 -12.06
N ASN A 179 16.32 2.79 -10.81
CA ASN A 179 16.39 4.20 -10.43
C ASN A 179 17.64 4.41 -9.56
N ILE A 180 18.63 5.14 -10.08
CA ILE A 180 19.93 5.35 -9.44
C ILE A 180 20.07 6.82 -9.11
N GLN A 181 20.21 7.15 -7.83
CA GLN A 181 20.53 8.50 -7.37
C GLN A 181 22.02 8.57 -7.05
N VAL A 182 22.76 9.37 -7.83
CA VAL A 182 24.21 9.56 -7.66
C VAL A 182 24.45 10.94 -7.06
N HIS A 183 25.08 10.98 -5.88
CA HIS A 183 25.55 12.23 -5.30
C HIS A 183 26.94 12.55 -5.85
N LEU A 184 27.04 13.64 -6.61
CA LEU A 184 28.28 14.12 -7.17
C LEU A 184 29.09 14.88 -6.10
N PRO A 185 30.40 14.63 -5.95
CA PRO A 185 31.26 15.42 -5.07
C PRO A 185 31.36 16.86 -5.59
N SER A 186 31.39 17.83 -4.69
CA SER A 186 31.51 19.26 -5.01
C SER A 186 32.92 19.68 -5.46
N ASN A 187 33.93 18.83 -5.28
CA ASN A 187 35.33 19.07 -5.60
C ASN A 187 35.91 18.09 -6.64
N ALA A 188 35.05 17.46 -7.45
CA ALA A 188 35.49 16.49 -8.45
C ALA A 188 35.87 17.15 -9.79
N THR A 189 36.84 16.55 -10.47
CA THR A 189 37.29 16.93 -11.82
C THR A 189 36.42 16.28 -12.90
N GLU A 190 36.43 16.85 -14.10
CA GLU A 190 35.68 16.34 -15.27
C GLU A 190 35.96 14.86 -15.56
N GLU A 191 37.22 14.44 -15.43
CA GLU A 191 37.65 13.05 -15.62
C GLU A 191 36.97 12.06 -14.64
N ILE A 192 36.71 12.49 -13.40
CA ILE A 192 36.07 11.67 -12.39
C ILE A 192 34.59 11.49 -12.74
N TYR A 193 33.91 12.54 -13.20
CA TYR A 193 32.52 12.44 -13.66
C TYR A 193 32.38 11.49 -14.84
N LEU A 194 33.25 11.63 -15.85
CA LEU A 194 33.28 10.73 -17.00
C LEU A 194 33.54 9.28 -16.59
N SER A 195 34.44 9.04 -15.63
CA SER A 195 34.72 7.70 -15.10
C SER A 195 33.51 7.07 -14.41
N ILE A 196 32.74 7.84 -13.63
CA ILE A 196 31.52 7.37 -12.97
C ILE A 196 30.45 6.96 -14.01
N PHE A 197 30.23 7.79 -15.03
CA PHE A 197 29.25 7.48 -16.08
C PHE A 197 29.69 6.30 -16.97
N ASN A 198 30.98 6.19 -17.27
CA ASN A 198 31.53 5.05 -18.01
C ASN A 198 31.41 3.74 -17.23
N ALA A 199 31.64 3.77 -15.91
CA ALA A 199 31.44 2.63 -15.04
C ALA A 199 29.97 2.19 -14.99
N LEU A 200 29.03 3.14 -14.88
CA LEU A 200 27.59 2.86 -14.95
C LEU A 200 27.21 2.24 -16.30
N ARG A 201 27.66 2.84 -17.41
CA ARG A 201 27.41 2.31 -18.76
C ARG A 201 27.90 0.87 -18.92
N LYS A 202 29.08 0.55 -18.38
CA LYS A 202 29.66 -0.80 -18.44
C LYS A 202 28.91 -1.81 -17.57
N ALA A 203 28.29 -1.38 -16.47
CA ALA A 203 27.57 -2.27 -15.56
C ALA A 203 26.17 -2.67 -16.08
N PHE A 204 25.59 -1.89 -17.01
CA PHE A 204 24.25 -2.11 -17.56
C PHE A 204 24.26 -2.50 -19.05
N GLN A 205 25.42 -2.88 -19.59
CA GLN A 205 25.59 -3.39 -20.95
C GLN A 205 25.71 -4.91 -20.94
#